data_AF-A0A1E3UJV2-F1
#
_entry.id   AF-A0A1E3UJV2-F1
#
_cell.length_a   1.000
_cell.length_b   1.000
_cell.length_c   1.000
_cell.angle_alpha   90.00
_cell.angle_beta   90.00
_cell.angle_gamma   90.00
#
_symmetry.space_group_name_H-M   'P 1'
#
loop_
_entity.id
_entity.type
_entity.pdbx_description
1 polymer ?
#
loop_
_entity_poly.entity_id
_entity_poly.type
_entity_poly.pdbx_seq_one_letter_code
_entity_poly.pdbx_strand_id
1 'polypeptide(L)'
;MIKKFFNTNNKAVNACLYILEIIIIITLILCPIAYHFSNNSMARITLMDAKNIQLAMRLLSIQYYGQDRNIYQPGEPYGMAVDTISQIKELSGANGEITLVYWNYDKALPGKFFYQTDSFLAVYEYDAKRDEPEWNIYRLKKVMALGEE
;
A
#
# COMPACT_ATOMS: atom_id res chain seq x y z
N MET A 1 8.18 56.44 -32.58
CA MET A 1 7.10 55.51 -32.14
C MET A 1 7.57 54.05 -32.07
N ILE A 2 8.28 53.54 -33.08
CA ILE A 2 8.77 52.14 -33.18
C ILE A 2 9.67 51.70 -32.00
N LYS A 3 10.62 52.55 -31.56
CA LYS A 3 11.53 52.27 -30.43
C LYS A 3 10.80 52.06 -29.08
N LYS A 4 9.67 52.75 -28.88
CA LYS A 4 8.87 52.65 -27.64
C LYS A 4 8.08 51.34 -27.62
N PHE A 5 7.59 50.90 -28.78
CA PHE A 5 6.88 49.63 -28.94
C PHE A 5 7.80 48.42 -28.73
N PHE A 6 9.02 48.45 -29.29
CA PHE A 6 10.04 47.40 -29.09
C PHE A 6 10.48 47.26 -27.62
N ASN A 7 10.66 48.38 -26.92
CA ASN A 7 11.05 48.36 -25.50
C ASN A 7 9.92 47.85 -24.58
N THR A 8 8.66 48.13 -24.90
CA THR A 8 7.52 47.58 -24.18
C THR A 8 7.36 46.08 -24.44
N ASN A 9 7.56 45.62 -25.68
CA ASN A 9 7.55 44.19 -26.02
C ASN A 9 8.65 43.42 -25.29
N ASN A 10 9.89 43.93 -25.26
CA ASN A 10 10.97 43.26 -24.53
C ASN A 10 10.75 43.21 -23.02
N LYS A 11 10.12 44.23 -22.42
CA LYS A 11 9.74 44.20 -21.00
C LYS A 11 8.65 43.17 -20.72
N ALA A 12 7.64 43.06 -21.59
CA ALA A 12 6.57 42.08 -21.45
C ALA A 12 7.09 40.64 -21.66
N VAL A 13 7.97 40.43 -22.65
CA VAL A 13 8.62 39.13 -22.90
C VAL A 13 9.50 38.73 -21.72
N ASN A 14 10.31 39.64 -21.18
CA ASN A 14 11.14 39.35 -20.02
C ASN A 14 10.30 39.05 -18.77
N ALA A 15 9.20 39.78 -18.53
CA ALA A 15 8.28 39.48 -17.44
C ALA A 15 7.64 38.08 -17.59
N CYS A 16 7.28 37.69 -18.82
CA CYS A 16 6.76 36.36 -19.11
C CYS A 16 7.81 35.26 -18.86
N LEU A 17 9.07 35.50 -19.24
CA LEU A 17 10.20 34.60 -18.96
C LEU A 17 10.44 34.45 -17.45
N TYR A 18 10.42 35.55 -16.69
CA TYR A 18 10.55 35.49 -15.23
C TYR A 18 9.42 34.69 -14.56
N ILE A 19 8.18 34.85 -15.01
CA ILE A 19 7.05 34.06 -14.50
C ILE A 19 7.24 32.57 -14.82
N LEU A 20 7.70 32.24 -16.04
CA LEU A 20 7.99 30.87 -16.45
C LEU A 20 9.10 30.24 -15.60
N GLU A 21 10.19 30.98 -15.34
CA GLU A 21 11.28 30.55 -14.45
C GLU A 21 10.78 30.27 -13.04
N ILE A 22 9.94 31.14 -12.47
CA ILE A 22 9.34 30.94 -11.15
C ILE A 22 8.48 29.66 -11.12
N ILE A 23 7.66 29.43 -12.15
CA ILE A 23 6.84 28.21 -12.26
C ILE A 23 7.71 26.96 -12.33
N ILE A 24 8.80 27.00 -13.10
CA ILE A 24 9.75 25.89 -13.21
C ILE A 24 10.36 25.59 -11.85
N ILE A 25 10.86 26.61 -11.14
CA ILE A 25 11.47 26.47 -9.81
C ILE A 25 10.48 25.88 -8.82
N ILE A 26 9.24 26.38 -8.79
CA ILE A 26 8.18 25.86 -7.90
C ILE A 26 7.89 24.38 -8.21
N THR A 27 7.80 24.02 -9.49
CA THR A 27 7.52 22.65 -9.90
C THR A 27 8.67 21.71 -9.51
N LEU A 28 9.92 22.16 -9.66
CA LEU A 28 11.12 21.42 -9.29
C LEU A 28 11.19 21.13 -7.79
N ILE A 29 10.64 22.01 -6.95
CA ILE A 29 10.57 21.82 -5.50
C ILE A 29 9.36 20.97 -5.10
N LEU A 30 8.17 21.23 -5.66
CA LEU A 30 6.94 20.55 -5.26
C LEU A 30 6.89 19.08 -5.71
N CYS A 31 7.45 18.76 -6.88
CA CYS A 31 7.43 17.40 -7.43
C CYS A 31 8.10 16.36 -6.51
N PRO A 32 9.36 16.54 -6.03
CA PRO A 32 9.99 15.57 -5.13
C PRO A 32 9.29 15.47 -3.77
N ILE A 33 8.74 16.58 -3.27
CA ILE A 33 7.96 16.59 -2.02
C ILE A 33 6.69 15.75 -2.17
N ALA A 34 5.93 15.99 -3.24
CA ALA A 34 4.71 15.26 -3.55
C ALA A 34 5.00 13.76 -3.74
N TYR A 35 6.09 13.43 -4.42
CA TYR A 35 6.52 12.04 -4.61
C TYR A 35 6.84 11.34 -3.28
N HIS A 36 7.65 11.97 -2.42
CA HIS A 36 8.00 11.41 -1.11
C HIS A 36 6.77 11.27 -0.21
N PHE A 37 5.91 12.28 -0.18
CA PHE A 37 4.68 12.27 0.62
C PHE A 37 3.69 11.20 0.14
N SER A 38 3.46 11.11 -1.17
CA SER A 38 2.59 10.09 -1.77
C SER A 38 3.06 8.68 -1.42
N ASN A 39 4.36 8.41 -1.54
CA ASN A 39 4.92 7.10 -1.21
C ASN A 39 4.72 6.72 0.27
N ASN A 40 4.97 7.65 1.19
CA ASN A 40 4.78 7.40 2.63
C ASN A 40 3.30 7.23 2.99
N SER A 41 2.43 7.98 2.32
CA SER A 41 0.98 7.85 2.50
C SER A 41 0.49 6.50 2.02
N MET A 42 0.94 6.05 0.85
CA MET A 42 0.56 4.75 0.29
C MET A 42 1.06 3.57 1.16
N ALA A 43 2.27 3.66 1.71
CA ALA A 43 2.78 2.67 2.65
C ALA A 43 1.90 2.59 3.92
N ARG A 44 1.46 3.74 4.45
CA ARG A 44 0.56 3.81 5.61
C ARG A 44 -0.83 3.23 5.31
N ILE A 45 -1.40 3.55 4.15
CA ILE A 45 -2.69 3.00 3.71
C ILE A 45 -2.58 1.48 3.57
N THR A 46 -1.52 0.97 2.93
CA THR A 46 -1.30 -0.47 2.78
C THR A 46 -1.18 -1.17 4.13
N LEU A 47 -0.49 -0.57 5.11
CA LEU A 47 -0.40 -1.11 6.46
C LEU A 47 -1.76 -1.10 7.17
N MET A 48 -2.55 -0.05 6.99
CA MET A 48 -3.90 0.04 7.56
C MET A 48 -4.81 -1.03 6.98
N ASP A 49 -4.80 -1.23 5.66
CA ASP A 49 -5.54 -2.29 4.98
C ASP A 49 -5.12 -3.67 5.50
N ALA A 50 -3.82 -3.93 5.65
CA ALA A 50 -3.32 -5.19 6.17
C ALA A 50 -3.79 -5.45 7.61
N LYS A 51 -3.82 -4.43 8.46
CA LYS A 51 -4.41 -4.53 9.81
C LYS A 51 -5.90 -4.81 9.78
N ASN A 52 -6.64 -4.16 8.89
CA ASN A 52 -8.07 -4.41 8.71
C ASN A 52 -8.34 -5.84 8.21
N ILE A 53 -7.49 -6.37 7.31
CA ILE A 53 -7.54 -7.76 6.87
C ILE A 53 -7.33 -8.71 8.04
N GLN A 54 -6.33 -8.47 8.89
CA GLN A 54 -6.08 -9.29 10.07
C GLN A 54 -7.29 -9.29 11.03
N LEU A 55 -7.91 -8.14 11.23
CA LEU A 55 -9.12 -8.02 12.05
C LEU A 55 -10.31 -8.77 11.41
N ALA A 56 -10.50 -8.63 10.10
CA ALA A 56 -11.55 -9.33 9.35
C ALA A 56 -11.37 -10.85 9.41
N MET A 57 -10.14 -11.36 9.26
CA MET A 57 -9.83 -12.77 9.45
C MET A 57 -10.19 -13.24 10.87
N ARG A 58 -9.85 -12.47 11.90
CA ARG A 58 -10.22 -12.84 13.28
C ARG A 58 -11.74 -12.88 13.46
N LEU A 59 -12.46 -11.90 12.93
CA LEU A 59 -13.92 -11.86 12.99
C LEU A 59 -14.53 -13.10 12.31
N LEU A 60 -14.10 -13.40 11.08
CA LEU A 60 -14.57 -14.57 10.35
C LEU A 60 -14.20 -15.89 11.06
N SER A 61 -13.08 -15.94 11.77
CA SER A 61 -12.67 -17.17 12.48
C SER A 61 -13.65 -17.50 13.60
N ILE A 62 -14.17 -16.46 14.27
CA ILE A 62 -15.20 -16.59 15.31
C ILE A 62 -16.53 -17.01 14.68
N GLN A 63 -16.90 -16.45 13.52
CA GLN A 63 -18.13 -16.82 12.83
C GLN A 63 -18.09 -18.25 12.31
N TYR A 64 -16.98 -18.65 11.70
CA TYR A 64 -16.81 -19.99 11.12
C TYR A 64 -16.64 -21.07 12.17
N TYR A 65 -16.17 -20.74 13.38
CA TYR A 65 -16.17 -21.67 14.52
C TYR A 65 -17.57 -22.21 14.81
N GLY A 66 -18.62 -21.39 14.66
CA GLY A 66 -20.02 -21.83 14.81
C GLY A 66 -20.56 -22.64 13.61
N GLN A 67 -19.81 -22.72 12.51
CA GLN A 67 -20.21 -23.35 11.25
C GLN A 67 -19.33 -24.56 10.88
N ASP A 68 -18.45 -25.00 11.79
CA ASP A 68 -17.45 -26.06 11.56
C ASP A 68 -16.61 -25.84 10.29
N ARG A 69 -16.26 -24.58 10.04
CA ARG A 69 -15.50 -24.14 8.88
C ARG A 69 -14.16 -23.54 9.32
N ASN A 70 -13.12 -23.77 8.52
CA ASN A 70 -11.81 -23.16 8.73
C ASN A 70 -11.54 -22.05 7.73
N ILE A 71 -10.89 -20.98 8.19
CA ILE A 71 -10.36 -19.92 7.32
C ILE A 71 -9.22 -20.47 6.48
N TYR A 72 -8.27 -21.14 7.12
CA TYR A 72 -7.11 -21.68 6.45
C TYR A 72 -7.43 -23.04 5.82
N GLN A 73 -7.23 -23.11 4.51
CA GLN A 73 -7.45 -24.30 3.69
C GLN A 73 -6.17 -24.61 2.92
N PRO A 74 -5.33 -25.52 3.42
CA PRO A 74 -4.09 -25.89 2.76
C PRO A 74 -4.41 -26.55 1.41
N GLY A 75 -3.72 -26.13 0.35
CA GLY A 75 -3.93 -26.61 -1.02
C GLY A 75 -4.72 -25.65 -1.91
N GLU A 76 -5.44 -24.69 -1.33
CA GLU A 76 -6.03 -23.59 -2.09
C GLU A 76 -4.95 -22.57 -2.51
N PRO A 77 -5.07 -21.91 -3.68
CA PRO A 77 -4.03 -21.03 -4.24
C PRO A 77 -3.53 -19.93 -3.29
N TYR A 78 -4.40 -19.43 -2.41
CA TYR A 78 -4.09 -18.36 -1.46
C TYR A 78 -4.18 -18.82 0.01
N GLY A 79 -4.18 -20.14 0.24
CA GLY A 79 -4.35 -20.76 1.56
C GLY A 79 -5.73 -20.58 2.19
N MET A 80 -6.71 -20.11 1.41
CA MET A 80 -8.10 -19.87 1.81
C MET A 80 -9.03 -20.14 0.64
N ALA A 81 -10.27 -20.52 0.93
CA ALA A 81 -11.32 -20.61 -0.08
C ALA A 81 -11.64 -19.23 -0.70
N VAL A 82 -12.04 -19.23 -1.97
CA VAL A 82 -12.31 -18.02 -2.75
C VAL A 82 -13.38 -17.13 -2.12
N ASP A 83 -14.42 -17.72 -1.54
CA ASP A 83 -15.50 -17.01 -0.86
C ASP A 83 -15.05 -16.41 0.49
N THR A 84 -14.13 -17.08 1.22
CA THR A 84 -13.50 -16.51 2.42
C THR A 84 -12.67 -15.27 2.07
N ILE A 85 -11.88 -15.32 1.00
CA ILE A 85 -11.11 -14.17 0.52
C ILE A 85 -12.05 -13.00 0.19
N SER A 86 -13.15 -13.30 -0.50
CA SER A 86 -14.14 -12.29 -0.89
C SER A 86 -14.78 -11.63 0.34
N GLN A 87 -15.17 -12.40 1.34
CA GLN A 87 -15.71 -11.89 2.62
C GLN A 87 -14.67 -11.06 3.38
N ILE A 88 -13.40 -11.49 3.41
CA ILE A 88 -12.32 -10.72 4.05
C ILE A 88 -12.19 -9.35 3.37
N LYS A 89 -12.17 -9.31 2.03
CA LYS A 89 -12.07 -8.06 1.27
C LYS A 89 -13.24 -7.13 1.52
N GLU A 90 -14.46 -7.68 1.55
CA GLU A 90 -15.67 -6.92 1.86
C GLU A 90 -15.61 -6.30 3.27
N LEU A 91 -15.22 -7.09 4.27
CA LEU A 91 -15.12 -6.63 5.67
C LEU A 91 -13.97 -5.64 5.89
N SER A 92 -12.83 -5.85 5.22
CA SER A 92 -11.63 -5.04 5.41
C SER A 92 -11.61 -3.78 4.53
N GLY A 93 -12.42 -3.73 3.48
CA GLY A 93 -12.39 -2.69 2.45
C GLY A 93 -11.14 -2.73 1.56
N ALA A 94 -10.39 -3.83 1.61
CA ALA A 94 -9.09 -3.95 0.93
C ALA A 94 -9.25 -4.51 -0.48
N ASN A 95 -8.55 -3.90 -1.44
CA ASN A 95 -8.68 -4.27 -2.85
C ASN A 95 -7.52 -5.16 -3.37
N GLY A 96 -6.41 -5.22 -2.64
CA GLY A 96 -5.23 -6.00 -3.03
C GLY A 96 -5.40 -7.52 -2.93
N GLU A 97 -4.33 -8.24 -3.23
CA GLU A 97 -4.25 -9.68 -3.15
C GLU A 97 -3.86 -10.13 -1.73
N ILE A 98 -4.55 -11.15 -1.21
CA ILE A 98 -4.36 -11.64 0.16
C ILE A 98 -3.98 -13.10 0.08
N THR A 99 -2.81 -13.45 0.59
CA THR A 99 -2.35 -14.84 0.68
C THR A 99 -2.11 -15.21 2.14
N LEU A 100 -2.82 -16.21 2.66
CA LEU A 100 -2.61 -16.73 3.99
C LEU A 100 -1.65 -17.92 3.92
N VAL A 101 -0.50 -17.82 4.59
CA VAL A 101 0.53 -18.87 4.55
C VAL A 101 0.20 -19.98 5.54
N TYR A 102 -0.15 -19.61 6.77
CA TYR A 102 -0.64 -20.55 7.78
C TYR A 102 -1.42 -19.83 8.87
N TRP A 103 -2.19 -20.61 9.62
CA TRP A 103 -3.00 -20.15 10.75
C TRP A 103 -2.43 -20.62 12.09
N ASN A 104 -2.45 -19.74 13.09
CA ASN A 104 -2.15 -20.10 14.47
C ASN A 104 -3.47 -20.45 15.19
N TYR A 105 -3.73 -21.74 15.34
CA TYR A 105 -4.94 -22.25 15.96
C TYR A 105 -5.01 -21.96 17.46
N ASP A 106 -3.87 -21.96 18.18
CA ASP A 106 -3.82 -21.74 19.63
C ASP A 106 -4.29 -20.33 20.01
N LYS A 107 -3.98 -19.36 19.15
CA LYS A 107 -4.29 -17.94 19.37
C LYS A 107 -5.45 -17.43 18.51
N ALA A 108 -6.04 -18.29 17.68
CA ALA A 108 -7.10 -17.95 16.72
C ALA A 108 -6.77 -16.69 15.88
N LEU A 109 -5.55 -16.65 15.34
CA LEU A 109 -5.06 -15.54 14.53
C LEU A 109 -4.25 -16.07 13.34
N PRO A 110 -4.14 -15.31 12.25
CA PRO A 110 -3.25 -15.69 11.17
C PRO A 110 -1.84 -15.82 11.73
N GLY A 111 -1.08 -16.85 11.34
CA GLY A 111 0.30 -16.98 11.77
C GLY A 111 1.23 -16.17 10.88
N LYS A 112 1.01 -16.25 9.55
CA LYS A 112 1.69 -15.42 8.56
C LYS A 112 0.78 -15.20 7.35
N PHE A 113 0.69 -13.96 6.88
CA PHE A 113 -0.02 -13.65 5.65
C PHE A 113 0.67 -12.52 4.88
N PHE A 114 0.39 -12.46 3.58
CA PHE A 114 0.85 -11.43 2.67
C PHE A 114 -0.34 -10.64 2.15
N TYR A 115 -0.20 -9.32 2.11
CA TYR A 115 -1.12 -8.44 1.42
C TYR A 115 -0.36 -7.62 0.38
N GLN A 116 -0.73 -7.80 -0.89
CA GLN A 116 -0.04 -7.21 -2.02
C GLN A 116 -0.95 -6.21 -2.74
N THR A 117 -0.42 -5.01 -2.97
CA THR A 117 -1.00 -3.98 -3.85
C THR A 117 -0.11 -3.84 -5.09
N ASP A 118 -0.41 -2.91 -6.01
CA ASP A 118 0.46 -2.69 -7.17
C ASP A 118 1.86 -2.16 -6.80
N SER A 119 1.99 -1.51 -5.64
CA SER A 119 3.20 -0.76 -5.26
C SER A 119 3.89 -1.29 -4.01
N PHE A 120 3.15 -1.93 -3.10
CA PHE A 120 3.63 -2.37 -1.80
C PHE A 120 3.19 -3.79 -1.47
N LEU A 121 4.07 -4.48 -0.75
CA LEU A 121 3.82 -5.76 -0.12
C LEU A 121 3.87 -5.57 1.39
N ALA A 122 2.76 -5.87 2.07
CA ALA A 122 2.71 -5.99 3.51
C ALA A 122 2.87 -7.46 3.91
N VAL A 123 3.82 -7.71 4.80
CA VAL A 123 4.06 -9.02 5.39
C VAL A 123 3.68 -8.93 6.86
N TYR A 124 2.76 -9.80 7.25
CA TYR A 124 2.40 -10.02 8.63
C TYR A 124 2.98 -11.35 9.09
N GLU A 125 3.59 -11.36 10.27
CA GLU A 125 4.06 -12.56 10.93
C GLU A 125 3.85 -12.44 12.44
N TYR A 126 3.34 -13.49 13.07
CA TYR A 126 3.16 -13.51 14.51
C TYR A 126 4.43 -14.04 15.19
N ASP A 127 5.11 -13.19 15.98
CA ASP A 127 6.29 -13.60 16.74
C ASP A 127 5.86 -14.32 18.02
N ALA A 128 5.98 -15.66 18.00
CA ALA A 128 5.65 -16.51 19.13
C ALA A 128 6.55 -16.28 20.37
N LYS A 129 7.75 -15.70 20.23
CA LYS A 129 8.65 -15.42 21.36
C LYS A 129 8.26 -14.14 22.10
N ARG A 130 7.80 -13.14 21.36
CA ARG A 130 7.38 -11.84 21.89
C ARG A 130 5.89 -11.74 22.16
N ASP A 131 5.11 -12.71 21.66
CA ASP A 131 3.64 -12.73 21.70
C ASP A 131 3.01 -11.53 20.95
N GLU A 132 3.73 -10.96 19.98
CA GLU A 132 3.40 -9.70 19.31
C GLU A 132 3.28 -9.88 17.79
N PRO A 133 2.38 -9.12 17.12
CA PRO A 133 2.31 -9.08 15.67
C PRO A 133 3.46 -8.25 15.09
N GLU A 134 4.22 -8.84 14.17
CA GLU A 134 5.24 -8.14 13.40
C GLU A 134 4.68 -7.70 12.04
N TRP A 135 4.95 -6.46 11.66
CA TRP A 135 4.49 -5.86 10.41
C TRP A 135 5.67 -5.32 9.62
N ASN A 136 5.89 -5.86 8.44
CA ASN A 136 6.94 -5.40 7.53
C ASN A 136 6.31 -4.92 6.22
N ILE A 137 6.62 -3.68 5.81
CA ILE A 137 6.12 -3.07 4.58
C ILE A 137 7.26 -2.91 3.59
N TYR A 138 7.17 -3.57 2.46
CA TYR A 138 8.16 -3.52 1.39
C TYR A 138 7.59 -2.83 0.16
N ARG A 139 8.44 -2.10 -0.56
CA ARG A 139 8.09 -1.55 -1.88
C ARG A 139 8.35 -2.63 -2.93
N LEU A 140 7.34 -2.99 -3.72
CA LEU A 140 7.46 -4.09 -4.70
C LEU A 140 8.57 -3.87 -5.72
N LYS A 141 8.73 -2.63 -6.23
CA LYS A 141 9.85 -2.29 -7.12
C LYS A 141 11.22 -2.64 -6.52
N LYS A 142 11.38 -2.49 -5.20
CA LYS A 142 12.63 -2.84 -4.50
C LYS A 142 12.76 -4.35 -4.29
N VAL A 143 11.65 -5.05 -4.07
CA VAL A 143 11.64 -6.51 -3.92
C VAL A 143 11.94 -7.21 -5.25
N MET A 144 11.35 -6.76 -6.36
CA MET A 144 11.62 -7.32 -7.68
C MET A 144 13.07 -7.12 -8.12
N ALA A 145 13.64 -5.94 -7.85
CA ALA A 145 15.04 -5.66 -8.17
C ALA A 145 16.03 -6.56 -7.41
N LEU A 146 15.66 -7.06 -6.22
CA LEU A 146 16.48 -8.01 -5.45
C LEU A 146 16.41 -9.45 -5.98
N GLY A 147 15.40 -9.78 -6.79
CA GLY A 147 15.27 -11.10 -7.42
C GLY A 147 15.93 -11.20 -8.80
N GLU A 148 16.48 -10.10 -9.30
CA GLU A 148 17.22 -10.03 -10.56
C GLU A 148 18.76 -10.08 -10.37
N GLU A 149 19.23 -10.14 -9.12
CA GLU A 149 20.63 -10.43 -8.74
C GLU A 149 20.87 -11.93 -8.57
#